data_AF-A0AA90T862-F1
#
_entry.id   AF-A0AA90T862-F1
#
_cell.length_a   1.000
_cell.length_b   1.000
_cell.length_c   1.000
_cell.angle_alpha   90.00
_cell.angle_beta   90.00
_cell.angle_gamma   90.00
#
_symmetry.space_group_name_H-M   'P 1'
#
loop_
_entity.id
_entity.type
_entity.pdbx_description
1 polymer ?
#
loop_
_entity_poly.entity_id
_entity_poly.type
_entity_poly.pdbx_seq_one_letter_code
_entity_poly.pdbx_strand_id
1 'polypeptide(L)'
;MLDTTSGHAHVLDRGHGLYYGIAHNEKHLFVAARNRLVSSNVDPSEERGEVLVFDRSLRLCERLQAPFPLRDLHEIAWHDGKLWLTSSHDNMIAIWNGQVWERWYPLGAQDAGDVNHFNSFMFDQGLVWILAHNRGPSELLGFSLETRQLVQTVAMGNCGHNIWREDGELYSCSSAESRLLSDSGFVLDTGGFPRGVAFDASTRCVGVSALTERKSRDFTSGKVMVFERDWSLRHEIDMAGEGLILDLCRLPAGFALTHSAAAPSLWASITRAHKRVARPEQVFALMET
;
A
#
# COMPACT_ATOMS: atom_id res chain seq x y z
N MET A 1 -6.37 -3.27 5.04
CA MET A 1 -6.42 -4.73 4.79
C MET A 1 -7.77 -5.06 4.18
N LEU A 2 -7.78 -5.78 3.07
CA LEU A 2 -9.00 -6.11 2.33
C LEU A 2 -9.11 -7.63 2.18
N ASP A 3 -10.27 -8.19 2.54
CA ASP A 3 -10.65 -9.55 2.15
C ASP A 3 -11.30 -9.50 0.77
N THR A 4 -10.63 -10.07 -0.23
CA THR A 4 -11.07 -10.04 -1.63
C THR A 4 -12.26 -10.94 -1.92
N THR A 5 -12.63 -11.85 -1.00
CA THR A 5 -13.80 -12.71 -1.14
C THR A 5 -15.06 -12.01 -0.63
N SER A 6 -15.00 -11.45 0.58
CA SER A 6 -16.16 -10.79 1.19
C SER A 6 -16.29 -9.30 0.83
N GLY A 7 -15.22 -8.69 0.31
CA GLY A 7 -15.13 -7.24 0.12
C GLY A 7 -14.95 -6.46 1.43
N HIS A 8 -14.82 -7.13 2.58
CA HIS A 8 -14.68 -6.46 3.86
C HIS A 8 -13.28 -5.85 4.00
N ALA A 9 -13.23 -4.57 4.39
CA ALA A 9 -12.00 -3.83 4.58
C ALA A 9 -11.82 -3.38 6.03
N HIS A 10 -10.60 -3.52 6.54
CA HIS A 10 -10.14 -2.97 7.80
C HIS A 10 -9.10 -1.89 7.56
N VAL A 11 -9.33 -0.72 8.12
CA VAL A 11 -8.39 0.41 8.12
C VAL A 11 -7.30 0.14 9.16
N LEU A 12 -6.05 0.22 8.74
CA LEU A 12 -4.90 0.06 9.65
C LEU A 12 -4.39 1.41 10.17
N ASP A 13 -4.41 2.44 9.33
CA ASP A 13 -3.87 3.76 9.63
C ASP A 13 -4.51 4.86 8.76
N ARG A 14 -4.51 6.11 9.26
CA ARG A 14 -4.99 7.32 8.57
C ARG A 14 -4.21 8.55 9.06
N GLY A 15 -4.22 9.62 8.25
CA GLY A 15 -3.71 10.94 8.66
C GLY A 15 -2.34 11.31 8.08
N HIS A 16 -1.69 10.42 7.34
CA HIS A 16 -0.36 10.64 6.76
C HIS A 16 -0.40 11.01 5.25
N GLY A 17 -1.48 11.65 4.82
CA GLY A 17 -1.69 11.99 3.41
C GLY A 17 -1.87 10.73 2.55
N LEU A 18 -1.03 10.58 1.53
CA LEU A 18 -1.05 9.44 0.60
C LEU A 18 -0.10 8.33 1.06
N TYR A 19 -0.54 7.08 0.91
CA TYR A 19 0.26 5.89 1.22
C TYR A 19 0.73 5.26 -0.09
N TYR A 20 2.05 5.18 -0.28
CA TYR A 20 2.71 4.93 -1.55
C TYR A 20 3.76 3.82 -1.38
N GLY A 21 3.40 2.59 -1.71
CA GLY A 21 4.28 1.45 -1.55
C GLY A 21 4.08 0.67 -0.24
N ILE A 22 4.08 -0.65 -0.37
CA ILE A 22 4.01 -1.60 0.73
C ILE A 22 5.13 -2.63 0.55
N ALA A 23 5.96 -2.79 1.57
CA ALA A 23 7.01 -3.80 1.61
C ALA A 23 6.87 -4.66 2.87
N HIS A 24 7.53 -5.80 2.92
CA HIS A 24 7.56 -6.59 4.14
C HIS A 24 8.84 -7.42 4.25
N ASN A 25 9.13 -7.82 5.48
CA ASN A 25 10.05 -8.92 5.77
C ASN A 25 9.34 -9.92 6.70
N GLU A 26 10.07 -10.85 7.30
CA GLU A 26 9.50 -11.89 8.18
C GLU A 26 8.83 -11.34 9.46
N LYS A 27 9.18 -10.11 9.86
CA LYS A 27 8.79 -9.52 11.15
C LYS A 27 7.88 -8.32 11.00
N HIS A 28 8.07 -7.54 9.94
CA HIS A 28 7.43 -6.24 9.78
C HIS A 28 6.80 -6.07 8.40
N LEU A 29 5.69 -5.33 8.40
CA LEU A 29 5.09 -4.72 7.23
C LEU A 29 5.49 -3.25 7.24
N PHE A 30 6.01 -2.76 6.13
CA PHE A 30 6.41 -1.38 5.92
C PHE A 30 5.40 -0.73 4.98
N VAL A 31 4.94 0.46 5.33
CA VAL A 31 4.05 1.27 4.49
C VAL A 31 4.68 2.64 4.35
N ALA A 32 4.96 3.06 3.13
CA ALA A 32 5.48 4.40 2.89
C ALA A 32 4.33 5.40 2.91
N ALA A 33 4.49 6.44 3.72
CA ALA A 33 3.51 7.50 3.85
C ALA A 33 4.15 8.81 3.42
N ARG A 34 3.54 9.46 2.42
CA ARG A 34 4.09 10.66 1.80
C ARG A 34 3.99 11.89 2.70
N ASN A 35 3.13 11.86 3.72
CA ASN A 35 2.79 13.01 4.58
C ASN A 35 2.29 14.22 3.79
N ARG A 36 1.68 13.95 2.63
CA ARG A 36 1.16 14.98 1.73
C ARG A 36 0.04 14.43 0.87
N LEU A 37 -1.00 15.23 0.69
CA LEU A 37 -2.11 15.01 -0.26
C LEU A 37 -1.76 15.55 -1.66
N VAL A 38 -2.44 15.04 -2.70
CA VAL A 38 -2.25 15.52 -4.08
C VAL A 38 -2.62 17.00 -4.21
N SER A 39 -3.67 17.44 -3.51
CA SER A 39 -4.14 18.84 -3.52
C SER A 39 -3.33 19.79 -2.63
N SER A 40 -2.34 19.29 -1.88
CA SER A 40 -1.61 20.11 -0.91
C SER A 40 -0.81 21.23 -1.58
N ASN A 41 -1.04 22.46 -1.12
CA ASN A 41 -0.31 23.67 -1.54
C ASN A 41 1.03 23.86 -0.80
N VAL A 42 1.41 22.92 0.08
CA VAL A 42 2.71 22.96 0.78
C VAL A 42 3.85 22.96 -0.24
N ASP A 43 4.91 23.72 0.02
CA ASP A 43 6.05 23.75 -0.88
C ASP A 43 6.73 22.35 -0.92
N PRO A 44 7.06 21.79 -2.10
CA PRO A 44 7.79 20.51 -2.19
C PRO A 44 9.07 20.44 -1.33
N SER A 45 9.74 21.56 -1.07
CA SER A 45 10.91 21.62 -0.19
C SER A 45 10.60 21.32 1.29
N GLU A 46 9.35 21.44 1.72
CA GLU A 46 8.89 21.11 3.07
C GLU A 46 8.42 19.66 3.20
N GLU A 47 8.25 18.95 2.08
CA GLU A 47 7.74 17.58 2.08
C GLU A 47 8.73 16.60 2.74
N ARG A 48 8.22 15.77 3.65
CA ARG A 48 8.98 14.77 4.40
C ARG A 48 8.18 13.47 4.48
N GLY A 49 8.40 12.58 3.50
CA GLY A 49 7.88 11.22 3.56
C GLY A 49 8.48 10.43 4.72
N GLU A 50 7.74 9.44 5.21
CA GLU A 50 8.15 8.52 6.26
C GLU A 50 7.76 7.08 5.93
N VAL A 51 8.30 6.11 6.68
CA VAL A 51 7.83 4.72 6.60
C VAL A 51 7.23 4.31 7.93
N LEU A 52 5.98 3.87 7.89
CA LEU A 52 5.26 3.29 9.00
C LEU A 52 5.58 1.80 9.09
N VAL A 53 5.96 1.32 10.27
CA VAL A 53 6.36 -0.08 10.50
C VAL A 53 5.34 -0.76 11.40
N PHE A 54 4.71 -1.81 10.87
CA PHE A 54 3.73 -2.60 11.59
C PHE A 54 4.31 -3.97 11.95
N ASP A 55 4.00 -4.45 13.16
CA ASP A 55 4.33 -5.80 13.58
C ASP A 55 3.43 -6.86 12.90
N ARG A 56 3.67 -8.14 13.20
CA ARG A 56 2.86 -9.26 12.69
C ARG A 56 1.40 -9.23 13.16
N SER A 57 1.10 -8.47 14.20
CA SER A 57 -0.28 -8.22 14.67
C SER A 57 -0.91 -6.99 14.01
N LEU A 58 -0.24 -6.44 12.99
CA LEU A 58 -0.62 -5.22 12.26
C LEU A 58 -0.76 -3.99 13.17
N ARG A 59 0.03 -3.93 14.25
CA ARG A 59 0.10 -2.76 15.12
C ARG A 59 1.30 -1.90 14.71
N LEU A 60 1.08 -0.60 14.57
CA LEU A 60 2.17 0.36 14.36
C LEU A 60 3.14 0.28 15.54
N CYS A 61 4.41 -0.03 15.25
CA CYS A 61 5.45 -0.24 16.26
C CYS A 61 6.64 0.71 16.10
N GLU A 62 6.85 1.27 14.90
CA GLU A 62 7.95 2.20 14.63
C GLU A 62 7.59 3.13 13.46
N ARG A 63 8.25 4.29 13.40
CA ARG A 63 8.21 5.26 12.30
C ARG A 63 9.64 5.56 11.86
N LEU A 64 10.00 5.19 10.64
CA LEU A 64 11.33 5.43 10.10
C LEU A 64 11.36 6.79 9.39
N GLN A 65 12.33 7.61 9.77
CA GLN A 65 12.59 8.92 9.20
C GLN A 65 14.01 8.95 8.64
N ALA A 66 14.16 9.30 7.37
CA ALA A 66 15.48 9.53 6.79
C ALA A 66 16.04 10.88 7.30
N PRO A 67 17.38 11.02 7.43
CA PRO A 67 18.01 12.29 7.84
C PRO A 67 18.02 13.35 6.72
N PHE A 68 17.33 13.08 5.61
CA PHE A 68 17.17 13.93 4.44
C PHE A 68 15.72 13.80 3.96
N PRO A 69 15.21 14.76 3.18
CA PRO A 69 13.81 14.72 2.78
C PRO A 69 13.56 13.59 1.76
N LEU A 70 12.52 12.81 2.00
CA LEU A 70 11.97 11.85 1.04
C LEU A 70 10.79 12.51 0.33
N ARG A 71 11.08 13.35 -0.68
CA ARG A 71 10.07 14.13 -1.40
C ARG A 71 9.46 13.31 -2.51
N ASP A 72 8.14 13.33 -2.57
CA ASP A 72 7.37 12.55 -3.53
C ASP A 72 7.67 11.05 -3.43
N LEU A 73 7.75 10.54 -2.19
CA LEU A 73 7.89 9.12 -1.89
C LEU A 73 6.78 8.32 -2.56
N HIS A 74 7.15 7.39 -3.44
CA HIS A 74 6.22 6.71 -4.37
C HIS A 74 6.13 5.19 -4.18
N GLU A 75 7.25 4.50 -4.03
CA GLU A 75 7.25 3.05 -3.78
C GLU A 75 8.40 2.64 -2.87
N ILE A 76 8.19 1.54 -2.16
CA ILE A 76 9.18 0.90 -1.30
C ILE A 76 9.21 -0.60 -1.58
N ALA A 77 10.38 -1.23 -1.43
CA ALA A 77 10.47 -2.68 -1.41
C ALA A 77 11.60 -3.15 -0.50
N TRP A 78 11.46 -4.36 0.04
CA TRP A 78 12.45 -5.00 0.89
C TRP A 78 13.28 -5.98 0.05
N HIS A 79 14.59 -5.79 0.03
CA HIS A 79 15.51 -6.64 -0.73
C HIS A 79 16.85 -6.77 -0.02
N ASP A 80 17.33 -8.00 0.11
CA ASP A 80 18.63 -8.34 0.72
C ASP A 80 18.88 -7.64 2.07
N GLY A 81 17.89 -7.74 2.97
CA GLY A 81 17.96 -7.16 4.32
C GLY A 81 17.88 -5.62 4.37
N LYS A 82 17.54 -4.96 3.25
CA LYS A 82 17.45 -3.51 3.15
C LYS A 82 16.08 -3.08 2.67
N LEU A 83 15.61 -1.94 3.18
CA LEU A 83 14.45 -1.25 2.63
C LEU A 83 14.94 -0.24 1.58
N TRP A 84 14.41 -0.37 0.38
CA TRP A 84 14.64 0.55 -0.73
C TRP A 84 13.40 1.43 -0.88
N LEU A 85 13.59 2.70 -1.26
CA LEU A 85 12.52 3.67 -1.37
C LEU A 85 12.80 4.61 -2.55
N THR A 86 11.79 4.92 -3.35
CA THR A 86 11.89 6.01 -4.34
C THR A 86 11.65 7.36 -3.69
N SER A 87 12.42 8.36 -4.10
CA SER A 87 12.14 9.78 -3.85
C SER A 87 12.07 10.46 -5.20
N SER A 88 10.88 10.45 -5.81
CA SER A 88 10.70 10.78 -7.22
C SER A 88 11.13 12.21 -7.53
N HIS A 89 10.83 13.14 -6.63
CA HIS A 89 11.20 14.54 -6.81
C HIS A 89 12.72 14.75 -6.78
N ASP A 90 13.46 13.86 -6.13
CA ASP A 90 14.90 13.97 -5.95
C ASP A 90 15.71 13.16 -6.97
N ASN A 91 15.06 12.40 -7.86
CA ASN A 91 15.66 11.33 -8.68
C ASN A 91 16.59 10.44 -7.84
N MET A 92 16.14 10.10 -6.64
CA MET A 92 16.96 9.41 -5.65
C MET A 92 16.27 8.12 -5.24
N ILE A 93 17.07 7.08 -5.06
CA ILE A 93 16.69 5.87 -4.34
C ILE A 93 17.34 5.93 -2.95
N ALA A 94 16.52 5.93 -1.91
CA ALA A 94 16.98 5.83 -0.53
C ALA A 94 17.06 4.36 -0.13
N ILE A 95 18.11 3.97 0.58
CA ILE A 95 18.33 2.59 1.00
C ILE A 95 18.65 2.57 2.50
N TRP A 96 17.87 1.82 3.28
CA TRP A 96 18.06 1.67 4.72
C TRP A 96 18.39 0.23 5.07
N ASN A 97 19.46 0.01 5.83
CA ASN A 97 19.93 -1.33 6.21
C ASN A 97 19.60 -1.73 7.65
N GLY A 98 18.73 -0.99 8.34
CA GLY A 98 18.46 -1.17 9.76
C GLY A 98 19.16 -0.15 10.66
N GLN A 99 20.20 0.53 10.17
CA GLN A 99 21.03 1.43 10.98
C GLN A 99 21.39 2.72 10.26
N VAL A 100 21.79 2.61 9.00
CA VAL A 100 22.25 3.74 8.19
C VAL A 100 21.40 3.89 6.94
N TRP A 101 21.31 5.14 6.49
CA TRP A 101 20.69 5.51 5.24
C TRP A 101 21.75 5.78 4.18
N GLU A 102 21.55 5.23 3.00
CA GLU A 102 22.30 5.50 1.80
C GLU A 102 21.40 6.23 0.79
N ARG A 103 22.01 7.11 -0.01
CA ARG A 103 21.38 7.77 -1.15
C ARG A 103 22.06 7.32 -2.41
N TRP A 104 21.29 6.80 -3.34
CA TRP A 104 21.75 6.45 -4.67
C TRP A 104 21.00 7.30 -5.69
N TYR A 105 21.73 7.86 -6.65
CA TYR A 105 21.19 8.63 -7.77
C TYR A 105 21.46 7.83 -9.05
N PRO A 106 20.55 6.94 -9.49
CA PRO A 106 20.79 6.00 -10.58
C PRO A 106 21.25 6.67 -11.89
N LEU A 107 20.79 7.89 -12.15
CA LEU A 107 21.11 8.68 -13.33
C LEU A 107 21.98 9.91 -13.03
N GLY A 108 22.61 9.97 -11.85
CA GLY A 108 23.59 11.00 -11.47
C GLY A 108 23.04 12.42 -11.22
N ALA A 109 21.72 12.62 -11.36
CA ALA A 109 21.09 13.95 -11.29
C ALA A 109 20.69 14.34 -9.86
N GLN A 110 21.66 14.65 -9.01
CA GLN A 110 21.39 15.24 -7.70
C GLN A 110 20.86 16.68 -7.86
N ASP A 111 19.86 17.06 -7.06
CA ASP A 111 19.27 18.41 -7.00
C ASP A 111 18.68 18.92 -8.34
N ALA A 112 18.48 18.03 -9.31
CA ALA A 112 17.86 18.36 -10.60
C ALA A 112 16.33 18.56 -10.52
N GLY A 113 15.72 18.29 -9.37
CA GLY A 113 14.28 18.24 -9.20
C GLY A 113 13.66 17.07 -9.97
N ASP A 114 12.34 17.09 -10.16
CA ASP A 114 11.59 15.94 -10.66
C ASP A 114 11.65 15.79 -12.20
N VAL A 115 12.74 15.19 -12.70
CA VAL A 115 13.02 15.00 -14.15
C VAL A 115 12.77 13.56 -14.62
N ASN A 116 13.13 12.54 -13.84
CA ASN A 116 12.98 11.12 -14.20
C ASN A 116 11.92 10.38 -13.38
N HIS A 117 11.16 11.09 -12.54
CA HIS A 117 10.04 10.63 -11.70
C HIS A 117 9.97 9.10 -11.47
N PHE A 118 10.75 8.59 -10.52
CA PHE A 118 10.88 7.15 -10.25
C PHE A 118 9.67 6.61 -9.50
N ASN A 119 8.76 5.94 -10.23
CA ASN A 119 7.51 5.46 -9.66
C ASN A 119 7.65 4.16 -8.89
N SER A 120 8.41 3.21 -9.45
CA SER A 120 8.45 1.85 -8.94
C SER A 120 9.80 1.17 -9.18
N PHE A 121 10.08 0.08 -8.47
CA PHE A 121 11.19 -0.82 -8.76
C PHE A 121 10.88 -2.29 -8.45
N MET A 122 11.54 -3.19 -9.17
CA MET A 122 11.48 -4.65 -9.00
C MET A 122 12.89 -5.22 -8.98
N PHE A 123 13.12 -6.21 -8.12
CA PHE A 123 14.38 -6.96 -8.08
C PHE A 123 14.21 -8.29 -8.80
N ASP A 124 15.05 -8.56 -9.80
CA ASP A 124 14.98 -9.78 -10.60
C ASP A 124 16.32 -10.08 -11.27
N GLN A 125 16.74 -11.34 -11.27
CA GLN A 125 17.94 -11.83 -11.98
C GLN A 125 19.23 -11.02 -11.75
N GLY A 126 19.46 -10.56 -10.51
CA GLY A 126 20.64 -9.76 -10.17
C GLY A 126 20.56 -8.29 -10.60
N LEU A 127 19.38 -7.85 -11.06
CA LEU A 127 19.08 -6.47 -11.42
C LEU A 127 18.10 -5.84 -10.44
N VAL A 128 18.19 -4.51 -10.33
CA VAL A 128 17.09 -3.66 -9.89
C VAL A 128 16.55 -2.92 -11.10
N TRP A 129 15.30 -3.20 -11.43
CA TRP A 129 14.53 -2.49 -12.45
C TRP A 129 13.89 -1.28 -11.80
N ILE A 130 14.06 -0.09 -12.37
CA ILE A 130 13.43 1.14 -11.91
C ILE A 130 12.54 1.67 -13.02
N LEU A 131 11.26 1.89 -12.72
CA LEU A 131 10.29 2.49 -13.64
C LEU A 131 10.32 4.02 -13.49
N ALA A 132 10.80 4.68 -14.52
CA ALA A 132 10.98 6.12 -14.59
C ALA A 132 9.92 6.74 -15.51
N HIS A 133 9.16 7.72 -15.03
CA HIS A 133 8.26 8.52 -15.87
C HIS A 133 8.92 9.86 -16.22
N ASN A 134 9.61 9.88 -17.37
CA ASN A 134 10.47 10.98 -17.81
C ASN A 134 9.70 12.18 -18.41
N ARG A 135 8.58 12.57 -17.79
CA ARG A 135 7.63 13.61 -18.28
C ARG A 135 7.13 13.37 -19.71
N GLY A 136 7.12 12.10 -20.12
CA GLY A 136 6.73 11.60 -21.42
C GLY A 136 6.47 10.09 -21.30
N PRO A 137 6.81 9.28 -22.32
CA PRO A 137 6.81 7.83 -22.18
C PRO A 137 7.62 7.39 -20.95
N SER A 138 7.16 6.33 -20.29
CA SER A 138 7.89 5.76 -19.15
C SER A 138 8.85 4.67 -19.64
N GLU A 139 9.92 4.46 -18.89
CA GLU A 139 10.97 3.50 -19.21
C GLU A 139 11.29 2.65 -17.99
N LEU A 140 11.52 1.36 -18.20
CA LEU A 140 12.14 0.46 -17.24
C LEU A 140 13.65 0.50 -17.43
N LEU A 141 14.35 0.90 -16.38
CA LEU A 141 15.80 1.02 -16.32
C LEU A 141 16.35 -0.12 -15.46
N GLY A 142 17.01 -1.10 -16.09
CA GLY A 142 17.63 -2.22 -15.40
C GLY A 142 19.06 -1.87 -14.99
N PHE A 143 19.34 -1.86 -13.69
CA PHE A 143 20.68 -1.66 -13.14
C PHE A 143 21.20 -2.94 -12.50
N SER A 144 22.48 -3.22 -12.67
CA SER A 144 23.16 -4.30 -11.94
C SER A 144 23.11 -4.03 -10.43
N LEU A 145 22.68 -5.00 -9.62
CA LEU A 145 22.70 -4.86 -8.16
C LEU A 145 24.12 -4.78 -7.58
N GLU A 146 25.07 -5.43 -8.22
CA GLU A 146 26.47 -5.47 -7.79
C GLU A 146 27.18 -4.14 -8.08
N THR A 147 27.04 -3.63 -9.30
CA THR A 147 27.84 -2.48 -9.79
C THR A 147 27.06 -1.17 -9.88
N ARG A 148 25.72 -1.23 -9.78
CA ARG A 148 24.79 -0.12 -9.99
C ARG A 148 24.92 0.58 -11.35
N GLN A 149 25.53 -0.09 -12.31
CA GLN A 149 25.57 0.37 -13.70
C GLN A 149 24.26 0.05 -14.40
N LEU A 150 23.79 0.98 -15.22
CA LEU A 150 22.67 0.75 -16.13
C LEU A 150 23.08 -0.31 -17.15
N VAL A 151 22.32 -1.39 -17.24
CA VAL A 151 22.59 -2.49 -18.17
C VAL A 151 21.55 -2.58 -19.28
N GLN A 152 20.32 -2.11 -19.05
CA GLN A 152 19.23 -2.25 -20.00
C GLN A 152 18.19 -1.14 -19.82
N THR A 153 17.54 -0.76 -20.92
CA THR A 153 16.37 0.13 -20.94
C THR A 153 15.27 -0.51 -21.78
N VAL A 154 14.03 -0.46 -21.30
CA VAL A 154 12.84 -0.96 -22.02
C VAL A 154 11.75 0.12 -21.96
N ALA A 155 11.16 0.48 -23.11
CA ALA A 155 10.01 1.39 -23.13
C ALA A 155 8.78 0.71 -22.51
N MET A 156 8.07 1.41 -21.62
CA MET A 156 7.01 0.80 -20.81
C MET A 156 5.90 1.79 -20.45
N GLY A 157 4.94 1.96 -21.36
CA GLY A 157 3.71 2.73 -21.09
C GLY A 157 3.89 4.22 -20.79
N ASN A 158 2.90 4.81 -20.13
CA ASN A 158 2.87 6.23 -19.78
C ASN A 158 2.31 6.43 -18.36
N CYS A 159 2.97 7.28 -17.57
CA CYS A 159 2.81 7.33 -16.12
C CYS A 159 2.81 5.91 -15.51
N GLY A 160 3.82 5.10 -15.84
CA GLY A 160 3.89 3.70 -15.42
C GLY A 160 4.03 3.54 -13.91
N HIS A 161 3.36 2.54 -13.32
CA HIS A 161 3.47 2.15 -11.90
C HIS A 161 3.49 0.64 -11.77
N ASN A 162 4.14 0.15 -10.72
CA ASN A 162 4.41 -1.26 -10.44
C ASN A 162 5.14 -1.97 -11.58
N ILE A 163 5.94 -2.97 -11.22
CA ILE A 163 6.69 -3.77 -12.18
C ILE A 163 6.60 -5.21 -11.69
N TRP A 164 6.27 -6.14 -12.57
CA TRP A 164 6.35 -7.56 -12.27
C TRP A 164 6.76 -8.35 -13.49
N ARG A 165 7.20 -9.59 -13.26
CA ARG A 165 7.45 -10.57 -14.32
C ARG A 165 6.43 -11.69 -14.25
N GLU A 166 5.82 -12.00 -15.39
CA GLU A 166 4.95 -13.16 -15.57
C GLU A 166 5.29 -13.80 -16.93
N ASP A 167 5.39 -15.13 -16.98
CA ASP A 167 5.70 -15.89 -18.22
C ASP A 167 6.90 -15.36 -19.04
N GLY A 168 7.88 -14.76 -18.37
CA GLY A 168 9.11 -14.23 -18.97
C GLY A 168 9.02 -12.75 -19.40
N GLU A 169 7.85 -12.14 -19.37
CA GLU A 169 7.60 -10.76 -19.82
C GLU A 169 7.61 -9.77 -18.65
N LEU A 170 8.03 -8.55 -18.92
CA LEU A 170 7.92 -7.44 -17.97
C LEU A 170 6.59 -6.74 -18.16
N TYR A 171 5.88 -6.54 -17.06
CA TYR A 171 4.59 -5.85 -17.06
C TYR A 171 4.63 -4.59 -16.22
N SER A 172 3.70 -3.67 -16.52
CA SER A 172 3.45 -2.49 -15.70
C SER A 172 2.00 -2.00 -15.79
N CYS A 173 1.57 -1.24 -14.79
CA CYS A 173 0.35 -0.44 -14.85
C CYS A 173 0.63 0.86 -15.61
N SER A 174 0.14 1.00 -16.84
CA SER A 174 0.19 2.26 -17.57
C SER A 174 -0.97 3.15 -17.15
N SER A 175 -0.77 3.93 -16.08
CA SER A 175 -1.89 4.61 -15.44
C SER A 175 -2.54 5.64 -16.35
N ALA A 176 -1.77 6.46 -17.08
CA ALA A 176 -2.33 7.51 -17.94
C ALA A 176 -3.13 6.95 -19.12
N GLU A 177 -2.89 5.70 -19.49
CA GLU A 177 -3.53 5.01 -20.60
C GLU A 177 -4.63 4.05 -20.13
N SER A 178 -4.91 4.00 -18.82
CA SER A 178 -5.94 3.16 -18.21
C SER A 178 -5.84 1.67 -18.52
N ARG A 179 -4.60 1.15 -18.56
CA ARG A 179 -4.33 -0.24 -18.95
C ARG A 179 -3.16 -0.86 -18.22
N LEU A 180 -3.16 -2.18 -18.14
CA LEU A 180 -1.95 -2.97 -17.91
C LEU A 180 -1.32 -3.32 -19.26
N LEU A 181 0.00 -3.41 -19.28
CA LEU A 181 0.73 -3.76 -20.50
C LEU A 181 1.99 -4.59 -20.20
N SER A 182 2.46 -5.33 -21.20
CA SER A 182 3.78 -5.99 -21.17
C SER A 182 4.73 -5.47 -22.24
N ASP A 183 6.02 -5.82 -22.12
CA ASP A 183 7.05 -5.55 -23.11
C ASP A 183 6.94 -6.41 -24.38
N SER A 184 6.06 -7.41 -24.41
CA SER A 184 5.83 -8.28 -25.57
C SER A 184 4.50 -7.99 -26.30
N GLY A 185 3.63 -7.15 -25.73
CA GLY A 185 2.38 -6.72 -26.37
C GLY A 185 1.09 -7.17 -25.67
N PHE A 186 1.14 -7.74 -24.47
CA PHE A 186 -0.06 -7.89 -23.65
C PHE A 186 -0.69 -6.52 -23.37
N VAL A 187 -2.02 -6.44 -23.41
CA VAL A 187 -2.79 -5.25 -23.03
C VAL A 187 -4.08 -5.67 -22.35
N LEU A 188 -4.40 -5.02 -21.23
CA LEU A 188 -5.69 -5.16 -20.54
C LEU A 188 -6.20 -3.78 -20.12
N ASP A 189 -7.36 -3.38 -20.63
CA ASP A 189 -8.03 -2.14 -20.22
C ASP A 189 -8.63 -2.29 -18.82
N THR A 190 -8.38 -1.31 -17.95
CA THR A 190 -8.86 -1.30 -16.56
C THR A 190 -9.92 -0.21 -16.31
N GLY A 191 -10.08 0.74 -17.24
CA GLY A 191 -11.11 1.78 -17.17
C GLY A 191 -10.86 2.89 -16.13
N GLY A 192 -9.67 2.95 -15.54
CA GLY A 192 -9.27 4.00 -14.60
C GLY A 192 -7.75 4.12 -14.48
N PHE A 193 -7.22 4.71 -13.42
CA PHE A 193 -5.76 4.76 -13.17
C PHE A 193 -5.31 3.50 -12.44
N PRO A 194 -4.79 2.44 -13.12
CA PRO A 194 -4.28 1.26 -12.44
C PRO A 194 -3.02 1.59 -11.64
N ARG A 195 -2.99 1.14 -10.39
CA ARG A 195 -1.86 1.19 -9.45
C ARG A 195 -2.06 0.13 -8.37
N GLY A 196 -0.97 -0.49 -7.94
CA GLY A 196 -0.98 -1.63 -7.04
C GLY A 196 -1.41 -2.91 -7.74
N VAL A 197 -0.57 -3.93 -7.66
CA VAL A 197 -0.89 -5.28 -8.12
C VAL A 197 -0.51 -6.29 -7.05
N ALA A 198 -1.38 -7.27 -6.82
CA ALA A 198 -1.10 -8.36 -5.91
C ALA A 198 -1.58 -9.68 -6.50
N PHE A 199 -0.79 -10.73 -6.31
CA PHE A 199 -1.03 -12.04 -6.91
C PHE A 199 -1.06 -13.14 -5.86
N ASP A 200 -1.88 -14.15 -6.10
CA ASP A 200 -1.71 -15.47 -5.50
C ASP A 200 -1.71 -16.57 -6.56
N ALA A 201 -1.81 -17.83 -6.14
CA ALA A 201 -1.76 -18.96 -7.08
C ALA A 201 -2.96 -19.03 -8.04
N SER A 202 -4.06 -18.34 -7.72
CA SER A 202 -5.34 -18.43 -8.40
C SER A 202 -5.86 -17.09 -8.92
N THR A 203 -5.54 -15.99 -8.26
CA THR A 203 -6.15 -14.68 -8.50
C THR A 203 -5.10 -13.59 -8.69
N ARG A 204 -5.51 -12.56 -9.42
CA ARG A 204 -4.77 -11.31 -9.56
C ARG A 204 -5.65 -10.14 -9.13
N CYS A 205 -5.09 -9.23 -8.37
CA CYS A 205 -5.76 -8.04 -7.90
C CYS A 205 -5.07 -6.82 -8.49
N VAL A 206 -5.86 -5.87 -8.97
CA VAL A 206 -5.37 -4.59 -9.52
C VAL A 206 -6.14 -3.47 -8.84
N GLY A 207 -5.42 -2.54 -8.25
CA GLY A 207 -6.02 -1.31 -7.73
C GLY A 207 -6.28 -0.35 -8.88
N VAL A 208 -7.46 0.24 -8.92
CA VAL A 208 -7.84 1.20 -9.96
C VAL A 208 -8.49 2.41 -9.31
N SER A 209 -7.91 3.58 -9.53
CA SER A 209 -8.48 4.84 -9.06
C SER A 209 -9.31 5.51 -10.14
N ALA A 210 -10.39 6.20 -9.78
CA ALA A 210 -11.24 6.90 -10.73
C ALA A 210 -10.50 7.98 -11.54
N LEU A 211 -10.92 8.17 -12.81
CA LEU A 211 -10.43 9.24 -13.67
C LEU A 211 -10.99 10.58 -13.21
N THR A 212 -10.20 11.36 -12.47
CA THR A 212 -10.57 12.73 -12.08
C THR A 212 -9.43 13.70 -12.32
N GLU A 213 -9.78 14.99 -12.39
CA GLU A 213 -8.80 16.07 -12.36
C GLU A 213 -7.91 15.94 -11.11
N ARG A 214 -6.61 16.23 -11.28
CA ARG A 214 -5.56 15.97 -10.28
C ARG A 214 -5.88 16.54 -8.90
N LYS A 215 -6.46 17.74 -8.82
CA LYS A 215 -6.79 18.40 -7.54
C LYS A 215 -7.97 17.78 -6.80
N SER A 216 -8.80 16.99 -7.49
CA SER A 216 -9.99 16.35 -6.91
C SER A 216 -9.73 14.90 -6.51
N ARG A 217 -8.50 14.41 -6.64
CA ARG A 217 -8.15 12.99 -6.51
C ARG A 217 -8.11 12.48 -5.07
N ASP A 218 -7.93 13.34 -4.09
CA ASP A 218 -7.65 12.91 -2.71
C ASP A 218 -8.81 12.13 -2.06
N PHE A 219 -10.04 12.33 -2.52
CA PHE A 219 -11.25 11.71 -1.95
C PHE A 219 -12.12 11.02 -3.02
N THR A 220 -11.50 10.56 -4.10
CA THR A 220 -12.21 9.80 -5.12
C THR A 220 -12.50 8.38 -4.63
N SER A 221 -13.30 7.65 -5.39
CA SER A 221 -13.46 6.22 -5.18
C SER A 221 -12.40 5.46 -5.98
N GLY A 222 -11.68 4.59 -5.29
CA GLY A 222 -10.94 3.49 -5.93
C GLY A 222 -11.79 2.23 -5.98
N LYS A 223 -11.35 1.27 -6.78
CA LYS A 223 -11.84 -0.11 -6.76
C LYS A 223 -10.68 -1.09 -6.88
N VAL A 224 -10.85 -2.26 -6.28
CA VAL A 224 -9.95 -3.39 -6.52
C VAL A 224 -10.64 -4.32 -7.51
N MET A 225 -10.05 -4.49 -8.70
CA MET A 225 -10.49 -5.46 -9.69
C MET A 225 -9.83 -6.80 -9.37
N VAL A 226 -10.63 -7.86 -9.23
CA VAL A 226 -10.17 -9.22 -8.94
C VAL A 226 -10.37 -10.07 -10.19
N PHE A 227 -9.27 -10.64 -10.68
CA PHE A 227 -9.22 -11.46 -11.88
C PHE A 227 -8.85 -12.91 -11.53
N GLU A 228 -9.25 -13.84 -12.39
CA GLU A 228 -8.71 -15.20 -12.42
C GLU A 228 -7.29 -15.23 -13.00
N ARG A 229 -6.64 -16.41 -12.98
CA ARG A 229 -5.28 -16.59 -13.51
C ARG A 229 -5.15 -16.39 -15.04
N ASP A 230 -6.22 -16.27 -15.79
CA ASP A 230 -6.18 -15.94 -17.23
C ASP A 230 -6.51 -14.47 -17.52
N TRP A 231 -6.56 -13.61 -16.49
CA TRP A 231 -6.99 -12.21 -16.57
C TRP A 231 -8.48 -12.03 -16.94
N SER A 232 -9.31 -13.07 -16.84
CA SER A 232 -10.76 -12.89 -16.85
C SER A 232 -11.23 -12.21 -15.56
N LEU A 233 -12.04 -11.15 -15.69
CA LEU A 233 -12.55 -10.40 -14.55
C LEU A 233 -13.56 -11.26 -13.78
N ARG A 234 -13.29 -11.49 -12.49
CA ARG A 234 -14.17 -12.24 -11.60
C ARG A 234 -15.20 -11.32 -10.96
N HIS A 235 -14.73 -10.27 -10.29
CA HIS A 235 -15.57 -9.24 -9.66
C HIS A 235 -14.76 -8.00 -9.32
N GLU A 236 -15.45 -6.93 -8.93
CA GLU A 236 -14.86 -5.68 -8.46
C GLU A 236 -15.27 -5.42 -7.01
N ILE A 237 -14.40 -4.76 -6.26
CA ILE A 237 -14.67 -4.33 -4.89
C ILE A 237 -14.54 -2.82 -4.83
N ASP A 238 -15.65 -2.13 -4.58
CA ASP A 238 -15.68 -0.69 -4.44
C ASP A 238 -15.06 -0.26 -3.10
N MET A 239 -14.08 0.64 -3.18
CA MET A 239 -13.42 1.26 -2.03
C MET A 239 -13.92 2.70 -1.88
N ALA A 240 -15.25 2.87 -1.84
CA ALA A 240 -15.89 4.17 -1.84
C ALA A 240 -15.45 5.02 -0.63
N GLY A 241 -15.00 6.24 -0.89
CA GLY A 241 -14.55 7.18 0.14
C GLY A 241 -13.16 6.88 0.74
N GLU A 242 -12.47 5.85 0.27
CA GLU A 242 -11.10 5.52 0.73
C GLU A 242 -10.01 6.25 -0.06
N GLY A 243 -10.36 7.00 -1.10
CA GLY A 243 -9.42 7.77 -1.91
C GLY A 243 -8.74 6.93 -2.99
N LEU A 244 -7.50 7.31 -3.31
CA LEU A 244 -6.69 6.63 -4.32
C LEU A 244 -6.17 5.28 -3.80
N ILE A 245 -6.25 4.26 -4.64
CA ILE A 245 -5.45 3.05 -4.49
C ILE A 245 -4.12 3.30 -5.19
N LEU A 246 -3.04 3.19 -4.43
CA LEU A 246 -1.70 3.59 -4.85
C LEU A 246 -0.70 2.44 -4.83
N ASP A 247 -0.98 1.43 -4.02
CA ASP A 247 -0.27 0.16 -4.06
C ASP A 247 -1.15 -0.96 -3.49
N LEU A 248 -0.82 -2.20 -3.81
CA LEU A 248 -1.44 -3.41 -3.27
C LEU A 248 -0.35 -4.42 -2.95
N CYS A 249 -0.50 -5.10 -1.82
CA CYS A 249 0.37 -6.21 -1.44
C CYS A 249 -0.49 -7.32 -0.87
N ARG A 250 -0.17 -8.57 -1.23
CA ARG A 250 -0.78 -9.73 -0.58
C ARG A 250 -0.33 -9.74 0.88
N LEU A 251 -1.27 -9.90 1.80
CA LEU A 251 -0.94 -9.98 3.22
C LEU A 251 0.07 -11.13 3.46
N PRO A 252 1.27 -10.84 4.00
CA PRO A 252 2.29 -11.86 4.16
C PRO A 252 1.87 -12.93 5.17
N ALA A 253 2.36 -14.15 4.98
CA ALA A 253 2.00 -15.27 5.83
C ALA A 253 2.29 -14.96 7.31
N GLY A 254 1.29 -15.18 8.16
CA GLY A 254 1.42 -14.99 9.60
C GLY A 254 1.38 -13.54 10.07
N PHE A 255 1.01 -12.59 9.21
CA PHE A 255 0.47 -11.30 9.59
C PHE A 255 -1.04 -11.40 9.71
N ALA A 256 -1.62 -10.86 10.77
CA ALA A 256 -3.06 -10.83 10.96
C ALA A 256 -3.44 -9.73 11.96
N LEU A 257 -4.66 -9.20 11.85
CA LEU A 257 -5.24 -8.44 12.94
C LEU A 257 -5.36 -9.34 14.15
N THR A 258 -4.76 -8.96 15.28
CA THR A 258 -5.15 -9.58 16.54
C THR A 258 -6.63 -9.26 16.75
N HIS A 259 -7.48 -10.29 16.83
CA HIS A 259 -8.78 -10.12 17.43
C HIS A 259 -8.52 -9.49 18.80
N SER A 260 -8.92 -8.22 18.97
CA SER A 260 -9.14 -7.71 20.30
C SER A 260 -10.09 -8.71 20.93
N ALA A 261 -9.60 -9.52 21.87
CA ALA A 261 -10.47 -10.23 22.77
C ALA A 261 -11.35 -9.12 23.33
N ALA A 262 -12.62 -9.10 22.90
CA ALA A 262 -13.57 -8.11 23.35
C ALA A 262 -13.37 -8.01 24.86
N ALA A 263 -12.97 -6.83 25.35
CA ALA A 263 -12.97 -6.59 26.77
C ALA A 263 -14.35 -7.07 27.26
N PRO A 264 -14.45 -8.04 28.18
CA PRO A 264 -15.75 -8.52 28.61
C PRO A 264 -16.54 -7.29 29.02
N SER A 265 -17.64 -7.06 28.32
CA SER A 265 -18.42 -5.85 28.53
C SER A 265 -18.74 -5.80 30.01
N LEU A 266 -18.40 -4.67 30.65
CA LEU A 266 -18.73 -4.41 32.05
C LEU A 266 -20.25 -4.36 32.31
N TRP A 267 -21.07 -4.76 31.33
CA TRP A 267 -22.53 -4.79 31.35
C TRP A 267 -23.11 -6.18 31.63
N ALA A 268 -22.29 -7.23 31.76
CA ALA A 268 -22.77 -8.58 32.11
C ALA A 268 -22.81 -8.88 33.63
N SER A 269 -22.75 -7.86 34.51
CA SER A 269 -22.73 -8.05 35.98
C SER A 269 -23.90 -7.43 36.75
N ILE A 270 -24.95 -6.89 36.09
CA ILE A 270 -26.14 -6.34 36.79
C ILE A 270 -27.39 -7.21 36.57
N THR A 271 -27.26 -8.53 36.69
CA THR A 271 -28.45 -9.42 36.73
C THR A 271 -28.27 -10.59 37.70
N ARG A 272 -27.76 -10.32 38.91
CA ARG A 272 -27.83 -11.30 40.02
C ARG A 272 -27.89 -10.64 41.40
N ALA A 273 -28.86 -9.76 41.61
CA ALA A 273 -29.24 -9.35 42.97
C ALA A 273 -30.69 -8.84 43.05
N HIS A 274 -31.68 -9.69 42.78
CA HIS A 274 -32.96 -9.55 43.47
C HIS A 274 -33.33 -10.88 44.15
N LYS A 275 -33.08 -10.86 45.46
CA LYS A 275 -33.53 -11.85 46.43
C LYS A 275 -35.05 -11.98 46.38
N ARG A 276 -35.48 -13.24 46.50
CA ARG A 276 -36.80 -13.72 46.92
C ARG A 276 -37.54 -12.72 47.82
N VAL A 277 -38.73 -12.32 47.40
CA VAL A 277 -39.81 -11.90 48.31
C VAL A 277 -40.78 -13.07 48.40
N ALA A 278 -40.97 -13.58 49.61
CA ALA A 278 -41.87 -14.66 49.94
C ALA A 278 -43.34 -14.21 49.82
N ARG A 279 -44.21 -15.14 49.44
CA ARG A 279 -45.67 -14.98 49.43
C ARG A 279 -46.18 -14.90 50.88
N PRO A 280 -47.11 -14.00 51.23
CA PRO A 280 -47.88 -14.10 52.45
C PRO A 280 -49.22 -14.80 52.14
N GLU A 281 -49.36 -16.03 52.63
CA GLU A 281 -50.67 -16.63 52.85
C GLU A 281 -50.81 -16.96 54.35
N GLN A 282 -51.96 -16.55 54.89
CA GLN A 282 -52.61 -17.08 56.09
C GLN A 282 -52.04 -16.69 57.47
N VAL A 283 -52.70 -15.72 58.11
CA VAL A 283 -52.86 -15.68 59.57
C VAL A 283 -54.36 -15.65 59.85
N PHE A 284 -54.88 -16.78 60.32
CA PHE A 284 -56.17 -16.87 61.00
C PHE A 284 -56.03 -16.39 62.46
N ALA A 285 -57.11 -15.78 62.95
CA ALA A 285 -57.30 -15.27 64.30
C ALA A 285 -57.45 -16.37 65.37
N LEU A 286 -57.09 -16.05 66.62
CA LEU A 286 -57.60 -16.52 67.94
C LEU A 286 -56.89 -15.64 69.00
N MET A 287 -57.55 -14.65 69.63
CA MET A 287 -58.38 -14.67 70.87
C MET A 287 -57.60 -14.68 72.21
N GLU A 288 -58.10 -13.83 73.13
CA GLU A 288 -57.91 -13.76 74.60
C GLU A 288 -56.56 -13.15 75.08
N THR A 289 -56.52 -12.04 75.84
CA THR A 289 -57.34 -11.53 76.96
C THR A 289 -57.31 -10.00 77.01
#